data_AF-A0A0W0SN41-F1
#
_entry.id   AF-A0A0W0SN41-F1
#
_cell.length_a   1.000
_cell.length_b   1.000
_cell.length_c   1.000
_cell.angle_alpha   90.00
_cell.angle_beta   90.00
_cell.angle_gamma   90.00
#
_symmetry.space_group_name_H-M   'P 1'
#
loop_
_entity.id
_entity.type
_entity.pdbx_description
1 polymer ?
#
loop_
_entity_poly.entity_id
_entity_poly.type
_entity_poly.pdbx_seq_one_letter_code
_entity_poly.pdbx_strand_id
1 'polypeptide(L)' 'MKRLIRETFRTTRLPAMDVIFLARHGLAEKENKTIIAGLGKIWDKLIALYAA' A
#
# COMPACT_ATOMS: atom_id res chain seq x y z
N MET A 1 -8.71 7.60 2.85
CA MET A 1 -7.78 6.49 3.21
C MET A 1 -8.05 5.19 2.46
N LYS A 2 -9.11 4.42 2.77
CA LYS A 2 -9.34 3.09 2.13
C LYS A 2 -9.37 3.14 0.60
N ARG A 3 -9.87 4.24 0.00
CA ARG A 3 -9.85 4.47 -1.45
C ARG A 3 -8.43 4.46 -2.02
N LEU A 4 -7.49 5.21 -1.43
CA LEU A 4 -6.10 5.31 -1.88
C LEU A 4 -5.40 3.95 -1.85
N ILE A 5 -5.60 3.17 -0.78
CA ILE A 5 -5.03 1.83 -0.64
C ILE A 5 -5.54 0.91 -1.76
N ARG A 6 -6.86 0.90 -2.01
CA ARG A 6 -7.44 0.09 -3.08
C ARG A 6 -7.00 0.52 -4.47
N GLU A 7 -6.86 1.82 -4.69
CA GLU A 7 -6.45 2.37 -5.99
C GLU A 7 -5.00 2.01 -6.29
N THR A 8 -4.09 2.22 -5.32
CA THR A 8 -2.69 1.79 -5.45
C THR A 8 -2.55 0.27 -5.62
N PHE A 9 -3.32 -0.53 -4.88
CA PHE A 9 -3.35 -1.99 -5.07
C PHE A 9 -3.78 -2.41 -6.49
N ARG A 10 -4.75 -1.71 -7.10
CA ARG A 10 -5.22 -2.01 -8.46
C ARG A 10 -4.22 -1.61 -9.54
N THR A 11 -3.50 -0.51 -9.34
CA THR A 11 -2.53 -0.01 -10.32
C THR A 11 -1.19 -0.74 -10.26
N THR A 12 -0.87 -1.33 -9.12
CA THR A 12 0.38 -2.06 -8.92
C THR A 12 0.22 -3.54 -9.28
N ARG A 13 1.11 -4.08 -10.11
CA ARG A 13 1.18 -5.53 -10.36
C ARG A 13 1.79 -6.22 -9.14
N LEU A 14 0.95 -6.92 -8.39
CA LEU A 14 1.35 -7.68 -7.21
C LEU A 14 1.19 -9.20 -7.48
N PRO A 15 2.00 -10.05 -6.83
CA PRO A 15 1.80 -11.50 -6.85
C PRO A 15 0.45 -11.88 -6.22
N ALA A 16 0.00 -13.11 -6.43
CA ALA A 16 -1.21 -13.62 -5.78
C ALA A 16 -0.97 -13.77 -4.27
N MET A 17 -1.40 -12.77 -3.49
CA MET A 17 -1.25 -12.74 -2.04
C MET A 17 -2.43 -12.03 -1.36
N ASP A 18 -2.79 -12.51 -0.19
CA ASP A 18 -3.75 -11.84 0.69
C ASP A 18 -3.03 -10.80 1.55
N VAL A 19 -3.44 -9.53 1.43
CA VAL A 19 -2.83 -8.41 2.16
C VAL A 19 -3.86 -7.75 3.07
N ILE A 20 -3.61 -7.78 4.39
CA ILE A 20 -4.47 -7.12 5.39
C ILE A 20 -3.84 -5.77 5.79
N PHE A 21 -4.59 -4.68 5.61
CA PHE A 21 -4.16 -3.33 5.97
C PHE A 21 -4.73 -2.90 7.32
N LEU A 22 -3.83 -2.63 8.29
CA LEU A 22 -4.17 -2.05 9.59
C LEU A 22 -3.75 -0.58 9.62
N ALA A 23 -4.73 0.32 9.49
CA ALA A 23 -4.50 1.75 9.62
C ALA A 23 -4.48 2.15 11.09
N ARG A 24 -3.37 2.72 11.57
CA ARG A 24 -3.28 3.29 12.93
C ARG A 24 -4.02 4.63 13.02
N HIS A 25 -4.46 4.96 14.22
CA HIS A 25 -5.02 6.27 14.54
C HIS A 25 -4.03 7.40 14.19
N GLY A 26 -4.52 8.54 13.70
CA GLY A 26 -3.69 9.64 13.18
C GLY A 26 -3.21 9.47 11.73
N LEU A 27 -3.43 8.32 11.08
CA LEU A 27 -3.06 8.17 9.67
C LEU A 27 -3.90 9.06 8.73
N ALA A 28 -5.12 9.40 9.14
CA ALA A 28 -6.00 10.29 8.37
C ALA A 28 -5.55 11.75 8.38
N GLU A 29 -4.74 12.14 9.37
CA GLU A 29 -4.22 13.51 9.52
C GLU A 29 -2.93 13.72 8.71
N LYS A 30 -2.33 12.63 8.21
CA LYS A 30 -1.17 12.71 7.32
C LYS A 30 -1.57 13.11 5.91
N GLU A 31 -0.70 13.86 5.26
CA GLU A 31 -0.90 14.26 3.87
C GLU A 31 -0.95 13.04 2.94
N ASN A 32 -1.90 13.05 2.00
CA ASN A 32 -2.12 11.94 1.06
C ASN A 32 -0.84 11.54 0.30
N LYS A 33 0.01 12.52 -0.04
CA LYS A 33 1.29 12.28 -0.73
C LYS A 33 2.24 11.41 0.10
N THR A 34 2.35 11.67 1.39
CA THR A 34 3.19 10.89 2.31
C THR A 34 2.69 9.45 2.43
N ILE A 35 1.37 9.27 2.48
CA ILE A 35 0.75 7.94 2.56
C ILE A 35 0.99 7.14 1.28
N ILE A 36 0.81 7.77 0.11
CA ILE A 36 1.03 7.12 -1.20
C ILE A 36 2.51 6.74 -1.36
N ALA A 37 3.44 7.64 -1.01
CA ALA A 37 4.88 7.35 -1.06
C ALA A 37 5.27 6.19 -0.11
N GLY A 38 4.65 6.12 1.07
CA GLY A 38 4.83 5.00 2.00
C GLY A 38 4.28 3.68 1.44
N LEU A 39 3.08 3.71 0.85
CA LEU A 39 2.47 2.55 0.21
C LEU A 39 3.34 2.02 -0.95
N GLY A 40 3.86 2.90 -1.81
CA GLY A 40 4.77 2.53 -2.89
C GLY A 40 5.95 1.69 -2.42
N LYS A 41 6.66 2.17 -1.37
CA LYS A 41 7.79 1.44 -0.78
C LYS A 41 7.39 0.07 -0.22
N ILE A 42 6.19 -0.05 0.36
CA ILE A 42 5.67 -1.33 0.88
C ILE A 42 5.40 -2.29 -0.28
N TRP A 43 4.79 -1.80 -1.35
CA TRP A 43 4.53 -2.61 -2.54
C TRP A 43 5.82 -3.10 -3.19
N ASP A 44 6.81 -2.23 -3.38
CA ASP A 44 8.11 -2.60 -3.93
C ASP A 44 8.79 -3.69 -3.09
N LYS A 45 8.68 -3.58 -1.76
CA LYS A 45 9.20 -4.59 -0.84
C LYS A 45 8.45 -5.92 -0.95
N LEU A 46 7.13 -5.90 -1.08
CA LEU A 46 6.33 -7.12 -1.26
C LEU A 46 6.63 -7.79 -2.59
N ILE A 47 6.77 -7.03 -3.67
CA ILE A 47 7.17 -7.54 -4.98
C ILE A 47 8.56 -8.18 -4.88
N ALA A 48 9.55 -7.49 -4.29
CA ALA A 48 10.90 -8.02 -4.14
C ALA A 48 10.96 -9.33 -3.32
N LEU A 49 10.07 -9.49 -2.34
CA LEU A 49 10.05 -10.67 -1.46
C LEU A 49 9.25 -11.85 -2.03
N TYR A 50 8.25 -11.60 -2.87
CA TYR A 50 7.25 -12.61 -3.23
C TYR A 50 6.95 -12.71 -4.73
N ALA A 51 7.58 -11.92 -5.61
CA ALA A 51 7.40 -12.01 -7.06
C ALA A 51 8.27 -13.09 -7.73
N ALA A 52 8.54 -14.20 -7.01
CA ALA A 52 9.22 -15.38 -7.56
C ALA A 52 8.33 -16.14 -8.54
#